data_AF-A0A1E4T3A1-F1
#
_entry.id   AF-A0A1E4T3A1-F1
#
_cell.length_a   1.000
_cell.length_b   1.000
_cell.length_c   1.000
_cell.angle_alpha   90.00
_cell.angle_beta   90.00
_cell.angle_gamma   90.00
#
_symmetry.space_group_name_H-M   'P 1'
#
loop_
_entity.id
_entity.type
_entity.pdbx_description
1 polymer ?
#
loop_
_entity_poly.entity_id
_entity_poly.type
_entity_poly.pdbx_seq_one_letter_code
_entity_poly.pdbx_strand_id
1 'polypeptide(L)'
;SVTDSLRLIDDLKFFLATSPVNWHENQVIRRYFLNKEGFVSCVYWNDLYFITGTDIVRCVAYKVQHFGRQIIDRKKFEEGIFSDLRALKCGVDAVLEEPRSPFLKFLHKNQCLRTQKKQKVFFWFSVPHDKLFADALERDLKKEMASQ
;
A
#
# COMPACT_ATOMS: atom_id res chain seq x y z
N SER A 1 -8.88 4.79 -21.68
CA SER A 1 -7.87 5.37 -22.60
C SER A 1 -6.55 5.56 -21.85
N VAL A 2 -5.45 5.89 -22.53
CA VAL A 2 -4.18 6.25 -21.85
C VAL A 2 -4.39 7.43 -20.89
N THR A 3 -5.15 8.43 -21.31
CA THR A 3 -5.50 9.61 -20.50
C THR A 3 -6.25 9.23 -19.22
N ASP A 4 -7.20 8.29 -19.30
CA ASP A 4 -7.92 7.81 -18.11
C ASP A 4 -6.98 7.10 -17.14
N SER A 5 -6.06 6.26 -17.65
CA SER A 5 -5.10 5.56 -16.80
C SER A 5 -4.17 6.51 -16.07
N LEU A 6 -3.68 7.56 -16.74
CA LEU A 6 -2.85 8.60 -16.10
C LEU A 6 -3.63 9.33 -15.01
N ARG A 7 -4.87 9.73 -15.30
CA ARG A 7 -5.75 10.37 -14.32
C ARG A 7 -5.96 9.49 -13.07
N LEU A 8 -6.19 8.20 -13.26
CA LEU A 8 -6.38 7.26 -12.15
C LEU A 8 -5.12 7.10 -11.28
N ILE A 9 -3.93 7.11 -11.90
CA ILE A 9 -2.66 7.11 -11.17
C ILE A 9 -2.49 8.41 -10.37
N ASP A 10 -2.83 9.55 -10.97
CA ASP A 10 -2.71 10.86 -10.32
C ASP A 10 -3.73 11.05 -9.21
N ASP A 11 -4.96 10.56 -9.37
CA ASP A 11 -5.99 10.53 -8.32
C ASP A 11 -5.50 9.72 -7.10
N LEU A 12 -4.87 8.56 -7.34
CA LEU A 12 -4.26 7.77 -6.26
C LEU A 12 -3.08 8.52 -5.60
N LYS A 13 -2.20 9.16 -6.37
CA LYS A 13 -1.11 9.97 -5.81
C LYS A 13 -1.64 11.12 -4.96
N PHE A 14 -2.68 11.81 -5.44
CA PHE A 14 -3.32 12.88 -4.72
C PHE A 14 -3.90 12.37 -3.40
N PHE A 15 -4.58 11.22 -3.40
CA PHE A 15 -5.05 10.58 -2.18
C PHE A 15 -3.88 10.24 -1.24
N LEU A 16 -2.80 9.62 -1.73
CA LEU A 16 -1.64 9.25 -0.92
C LEU A 16 -0.97 10.48 -0.25
N ALA A 17 -0.91 11.60 -0.96
CA ALA A 17 -0.34 12.85 -0.44
C ALA A 17 -1.26 13.56 0.55
N THR A 18 -2.58 13.50 0.35
CA THR A 18 -3.54 14.32 1.11
C THR A 18 -4.33 13.53 2.15
N SER A 19 -4.21 12.20 2.21
CA SER A 19 -5.02 11.38 3.12
C SER A 19 -4.89 11.79 4.58
N PRO A 20 -3.70 12.12 5.13
CA PRO A 20 -3.56 12.59 6.50
C PRO A 20 -4.07 14.01 6.77
N VAL A 21 -4.54 14.74 5.75
CA VAL A 21 -4.96 16.14 5.84
C VAL A 21 -6.49 16.24 5.96
N ASN A 22 -6.98 17.20 6.75
CA ASN A 22 -8.40 17.57 6.88
C ASN A 22 -9.32 16.41 7.26
N TRP A 23 -9.03 15.76 8.39
CA TRP A 23 -9.90 14.72 8.94
C TRP A 23 -11.12 15.35 9.62
N HIS A 24 -12.29 14.75 9.41
CA HIS A 24 -13.48 15.12 10.19
C HIS A 24 -13.29 14.69 11.65
N GLU A 25 -13.86 15.47 12.58
CA GLU A 25 -13.96 15.08 13.99
C GLU A 25 -14.61 13.69 14.07
N ASN A 26 -13.89 12.72 14.65
CA ASN A 26 -14.24 11.28 14.76
C ASN A 26 -13.98 10.39 13.54
N GLN A 27 -13.43 10.89 12.43
CA GLN A 27 -12.95 10.01 11.38
C GLN A 27 -11.71 9.25 11.88
N VAL A 28 -11.69 7.92 11.72
CA VAL A 28 -10.55 7.06 12.09
C VAL A 28 -9.95 6.33 10.90
N ILE A 29 -10.65 6.32 9.76
CA ILE A 29 -10.16 5.74 8.50
C ILE A 29 -10.63 6.60 7.31
N ARG A 30 -9.71 6.91 6.39
CA ARG A 30 -10.02 7.40 5.04
C ARG A 30 -9.70 6.31 4.02
N ARG A 31 -10.57 6.10 3.02
CA ARG A 31 -10.38 5.07 2.00
C ARG A 31 -10.41 5.64 0.59
N TYR A 32 -9.58 5.08 -0.27
CA TYR A 32 -9.63 5.26 -1.72
C TYR A 32 -9.93 3.92 -2.40
N PHE A 33 -10.85 3.91 -3.35
CA PHE A 33 -11.27 2.71 -4.07
C PHE A 33 -10.37 2.47 -5.30
N LEU A 34 -9.74 1.30 -5.35
CA LEU A 34 -8.84 0.87 -6.43
C LEU A 34 -9.54 -0.06 -7.43
N ASN A 35 -10.86 0.07 -7.61
CA ASN A 35 -11.65 -0.82 -8.45
C ASN A 35 -11.48 -2.30 -8.05
N LYS A 36 -10.92 -3.12 -8.94
CA LYS A 36 -10.73 -4.57 -8.72
C LYS A 36 -9.73 -4.90 -7.61
N GLU A 37 -8.81 -3.99 -7.29
CA GLU A 37 -7.78 -4.20 -6.26
C GLU A 37 -8.30 -3.98 -4.82
N GLY A 38 -9.51 -3.43 -4.67
CA GLY A 38 -10.15 -3.17 -3.38
C GLY A 38 -9.98 -1.73 -2.90
N PHE A 39 -9.50 -1.54 -1.68
CA PHE A 39 -9.32 -0.21 -1.08
C PHE A 39 -7.91 -0.01 -0.55
N VAL A 40 -7.48 1.25 -0.51
CA VAL A 40 -6.34 1.74 0.29
C VAL A 40 -6.91 2.47 1.48
N SER A 41 -6.48 2.13 2.68
CA SER A 41 -6.95 2.75 3.93
C SER A 41 -5.82 3.55 4.58
N CYS A 42 -6.03 4.85 4.75
CA CYS A 42 -5.27 5.66 5.70
C CYS A 42 -5.94 5.53 7.06
N VAL A 43 -5.21 5.02 8.04
CA VAL A 43 -5.74 4.71 9.37
C VAL A 43 -5.14 5.69 10.38
N TYR A 44 -5.99 6.42 11.10
CA TYR A 44 -5.58 7.24 12.23
C TYR A 44 -5.65 6.43 13.51
N TRP A 45 -4.55 6.39 14.27
CA TRP A 45 -4.44 5.65 15.51
C TRP A 45 -3.35 6.26 16.40
N ASN A 46 -3.63 6.52 17.68
CA ASN A 46 -2.66 7.11 18.63
C ASN A 46 -1.89 8.31 18.06
N ASP A 47 -2.62 9.28 17.50
CA ASP A 47 -2.09 10.52 16.92
C ASP A 47 -1.11 10.36 15.74
N LEU A 48 -1.10 9.16 15.14
CA LEU A 48 -0.29 8.82 13.97
C LEU A 48 -1.16 8.25 12.86
N TYR A 49 -0.65 8.32 11.64
CA TYR A 49 -1.28 7.79 10.43
C TYR A 49 -0.55 6.56 9.93
N PHE A 50 -1.32 5.54 9.53
CA PHE A 50 -0.80 4.24 9.16
C PHE A 50 -1.37 3.73 7.84
N ILE A 51 -0.58 2.87 7.20
CA ILE A 51 -0.98 2.08 6.05
C ILE A 51 -0.50 0.62 6.22
N THR A 52 -1.31 -0.33 5.78
CA THR A 52 -0.99 -1.75 5.87
C THR A 52 -0.09 -2.18 4.71
N GLY A 53 0.76 -3.19 4.92
CA GLY A 53 1.57 -3.75 3.83
C GLY A 53 0.72 -4.23 2.64
N THR A 54 -0.48 -4.77 2.90
CA THR A 54 -1.42 -5.17 1.86
C THR A 54 -1.96 -4.00 1.05
N ASP A 55 -2.22 -2.84 1.69
CA ASP A 55 -2.69 -1.65 0.99
C ASP A 55 -1.56 -1.04 0.13
N ILE A 56 -0.31 -1.08 0.61
CA ILE A 56 0.86 -0.67 -0.19
C ILE A 56 0.98 -1.54 -1.44
N VAL A 57 0.90 -2.87 -1.29
CA VAL A 57 0.93 -3.82 -2.42
C VAL A 57 -0.15 -3.49 -3.45
N ARG A 58 -1.39 -3.23 -3.01
CA ARG A 58 -2.49 -2.82 -3.91
C ARG A 58 -2.20 -1.51 -4.61
N CYS A 59 -1.63 -0.51 -3.93
CA CYS A 59 -1.23 0.75 -4.55
C CYS A 59 -0.23 0.52 -5.68
N VAL A 60 0.80 -0.29 -5.44
CA VAL A 60 1.83 -0.57 -6.46
C VAL A 60 1.24 -1.38 -7.61
N ALA A 61 0.44 -2.41 -7.33
CA ALA A 61 -0.23 -3.20 -8.35
C ALA A 61 -1.12 -2.34 -9.26
N TYR A 62 -1.91 -1.45 -8.64
CA TYR A 62 -2.78 -0.52 -9.35
C TYR A 62 -2.00 0.42 -10.27
N LYS A 63 -0.90 1.01 -9.77
CA LYS A 63 -0.02 1.85 -10.59
C LYS A 63 0.57 1.06 -11.76
N VAL A 64 1.06 -0.16 -11.54
CA VAL A 64 1.66 -1.02 -12.59
C VAL A 64 0.64 -1.36 -13.69
N GLN A 65 -0.58 -1.76 -13.30
CA GLN A 65 -1.65 -2.07 -14.26
C GLN A 65 -2.06 -0.85 -15.09
N HIS A 66 -2.25 0.31 -14.45
CA HIS A 66 -2.62 1.54 -15.16
C HIS A 66 -1.47 2.13 -15.96
N PHE A 67 -0.21 1.85 -15.59
CA PHE A 67 0.96 2.17 -16.40
C PHE A 67 1.03 1.33 -17.70
N GLY A 68 0.19 0.31 -17.84
CA GLY A 68 0.09 -0.52 -19.04
C GLY A 68 0.81 -1.86 -18.95
N ARG A 69 1.24 -2.26 -17.76
CA ARG A 69 1.91 -3.55 -17.52
C ARG A 69 0.93 -4.58 -16.96
N GLN A 70 1.09 -5.83 -17.37
CA GLN A 70 0.31 -6.95 -16.82
C GLN A 70 1.09 -7.65 -15.71
N ILE A 71 0.45 -7.90 -14.57
CA ILE A 71 1.02 -8.69 -13.48
C ILE A 71 0.70 -10.16 -13.73
N ILE A 72 1.63 -10.89 -14.34
CA ILE A 72 1.44 -12.30 -14.72
C ILE A 72 1.46 -13.21 -13.48
N ASP A 73 2.51 -13.09 -12.65
CA ASP A 73 2.64 -13.84 -11.40
C ASP A 73 2.38 -12.91 -10.20
N ARG A 74 1.13 -12.91 -9.73
CA ARG A 74 0.70 -12.09 -8.60
C ARG A 74 1.48 -12.41 -7.33
N LYS A 75 1.77 -13.69 -7.06
CA LYS A 75 2.48 -14.10 -5.84
C LYS A 75 3.91 -13.56 -5.83
N LYS A 76 4.67 -13.76 -6.91
CA LYS A 76 6.03 -13.19 -7.02
C LYS A 76 6.05 -11.68 -6.98
N PHE A 77 5.03 -11.03 -7.55
CA PHE A 77 4.89 -9.57 -7.48
C PHE A 77 4.77 -9.11 -6.02
N GLU A 78 3.84 -9.70 -5.27
CA GLU A 78 3.63 -9.39 -3.85
C GLU A 78 4.88 -9.66 -3.01
N GLU A 79 5.54 -10.80 -3.21
CA GLU A 79 6.81 -11.15 -2.55
C GLU A 79 7.91 -10.10 -2.79
N GLY A 80 8.01 -9.57 -4.02
CA GLY A 80 8.93 -8.49 -4.37
C GLY A 80 8.68 -7.21 -3.57
N ILE A 81 7.42 -6.75 -3.53
CA ILE A 81 7.05 -5.56 -2.75
C ILE A 81 7.29 -5.78 -1.25
N PHE A 82 6.90 -6.94 -0.71
CA PHE A 82 7.16 -7.27 0.69
C PHE A 82 8.65 -7.34 1.00
N SER A 83 9.49 -7.70 0.02
CA SER A 83 10.94 -7.67 0.17
C SER A 83 11.46 -6.24 0.30
N ASP A 84 10.99 -5.32 -0.54
CA ASP A 84 11.41 -3.91 -0.46
C ASP A 84 10.97 -3.27 0.87
N LEU A 85 9.77 -3.62 1.34
CA LEU A 85 9.24 -3.16 2.63
C LEU A 85 10.03 -3.66 3.85
N ARG A 86 10.98 -4.59 3.69
CA ARG A 86 11.91 -4.97 4.76
C ARG A 86 12.89 -3.84 5.08
N ALA A 87 13.19 -2.95 4.14
CA ALA A 87 14.12 -1.83 4.34
C ALA A 87 13.60 -0.80 5.37
N LEU A 88 12.27 -0.67 5.50
CA LEU A 88 11.61 0.22 6.47
C LEU A 88 11.72 -0.37 7.88
N LYS A 89 12.30 0.32 8.86
CA LYS A 89 12.62 -0.26 10.17
C LYS A 89 11.48 -0.11 11.17
N CYS A 90 11.27 -1.12 12.02
CA CYS A 90 10.34 -1.01 13.14
C CYS A 90 10.85 0.03 14.15
N GLY A 91 9.95 0.88 14.68
CA GLY A 91 10.27 1.99 15.57
C GLY A 91 10.68 3.27 14.85
N VAL A 92 10.93 3.23 13.54
CA VAL A 92 11.31 4.40 12.72
C VAL A 92 10.30 4.64 11.61
N ASP A 93 10.00 3.59 10.84
CA ASP A 93 9.14 3.65 9.65
C ASP A 93 7.85 2.84 9.80
N ALA A 94 7.79 1.99 10.81
CA ALA A 94 6.73 1.04 11.03
C ALA A 94 6.62 0.63 12.49
N VAL A 95 5.48 0.05 12.86
CA VAL A 95 5.27 -0.67 14.11
C VAL A 95 5.10 -2.16 13.83
N LEU A 96 5.53 -2.99 14.78
CA LEU A 96 5.30 -4.42 14.74
C LEU A 96 4.19 -4.76 15.73
N GLU A 97 2.99 -4.99 15.21
CA GLU A 97 1.81 -5.30 16.02
C GLU A 97 1.75 -6.80 16.33
N GLU A 98 1.75 -7.11 17.63
CA GLU A 98 1.58 -8.48 18.12
C GLU A 98 0.14 -8.97 17.92
N PRO A 99 -0.07 -10.30 17.81
CA PRO A 99 -1.41 -10.86 17.76
C PRO A 99 -2.30 -10.34 18.88
N ARG A 100 -3.55 -10.03 18.55
CA ARG A 100 -4.59 -9.54 19.49
C ARG A 100 -4.33 -8.15 20.11
N SER A 101 -3.32 -7.40 19.66
CA SER A 101 -3.15 -6.00 20.08
C SER A 101 -4.42 -5.18 19.76
N PRO A 102 -4.72 -4.11 20.52
CA PRO A 102 -5.88 -3.25 20.25
C PRO A 102 -5.87 -2.70 18.82
N PHE A 103 -4.70 -2.28 18.33
CA PHE A 103 -4.57 -1.74 16.99
C PHE A 103 -4.79 -2.80 15.91
N LEU A 104 -4.22 -4.00 16.07
CA LEU A 104 -4.43 -5.08 15.10
C LEU A 104 -5.88 -5.56 15.05
N LYS A 105 -6.55 -5.63 16.21
CA LYS A 105 -7.99 -5.89 16.30
C LYS A 105 -8.80 -4.81 15.57
N PHE A 106 -8.43 -3.54 15.74
CA PHE A 106 -9.06 -2.43 15.03
C PHE A 106 -8.90 -2.57 13.51
N LEU A 107 -7.69 -2.85 13.02
CA LEU A 107 -7.41 -3.05 11.60
C LEU A 107 -8.21 -4.22 11.01
N HIS A 108 -8.29 -5.33 11.74
CA HIS A 108 -9.07 -6.50 11.32
C HIS A 108 -10.57 -6.22 11.31
N LYS A 109 -11.12 -5.60 12.38
CA LYS A 109 -12.54 -5.22 12.48
C LYS A 109 -12.96 -4.31 11.32
N ASN A 110 -12.06 -3.43 10.89
CA ASN A 110 -12.29 -2.51 9.79
C ASN A 110 -11.82 -3.03 8.42
N GLN A 111 -11.56 -4.33 8.28
CA GLN A 111 -11.17 -4.96 7.00
C GLN A 111 -9.90 -4.37 6.34
N CYS A 112 -9.05 -3.67 7.09
CA CYS A 112 -7.75 -3.22 6.62
C CYS A 112 -6.75 -4.40 6.53
N LEU A 113 -6.98 -5.45 7.32
CA LEU A 113 -6.22 -6.70 7.32
C LEU A 113 -7.16 -7.91 7.39
N ARG A 114 -6.77 -9.02 6.76
CA ARG A 114 -7.52 -10.30 6.80
C ARG A 114 -7.05 -11.24 7.91
N THR A 115 -5.96 -10.92 8.59
CA THR A 115 -5.33 -11.77 9.60
C THR A 115 -5.15 -11.02 10.91
N GLN A 116 -5.12 -11.76 12.02
CA GLN A 116 -4.75 -11.26 13.35
C GLN A 116 -3.42 -11.85 13.84
N LYS A 117 -2.64 -12.44 12.93
CA LYS A 117 -1.24 -12.81 13.22
C LYS A 117 -0.40 -11.53 13.36
N LYS A 118 0.83 -11.67 13.85
CA LYS A 118 1.79 -10.56 13.92
C LYS A 118 1.86 -9.83 12.58
N GLN A 119 1.72 -8.51 12.57
CA GLN A 119 1.76 -7.70 11.35
C GLN A 119 2.68 -6.50 11.53
N LYS A 120 3.43 -6.20 10.49
CA LYS A 120 4.16 -4.93 10.38
C LYS A 120 3.25 -3.92 9.70
N VAL A 121 3.00 -2.79 10.37
CA VAL A 121 2.14 -1.71 9.88
C VAL A 121 3.00 -0.45 9.76
N PHE A 122 2.89 0.27 8.65
CA PHE A 122 3.84 1.32 8.29
C PHE A 122 3.29 2.69 8.65
N PHE A 123 4.15 3.60 9.12
CA PHE A 123 3.80 5.00 9.23
C PHE A 123 3.55 5.56 7.84
N TRP A 124 2.43 6.26 7.67
CA TRP A 124 1.97 6.75 6.38
C TRP A 124 3.05 7.52 5.61
N PHE A 125 3.72 8.45 6.30
CA PHE A 125 4.74 9.32 5.72
C PHE A 125 6.09 8.64 5.45
N SER A 126 6.33 7.45 6.01
CA SER A 126 7.59 6.72 5.84
C SER A 126 7.61 5.82 4.61
N VAL A 127 6.46 5.62 3.94
CA VAL A 127 6.37 4.71 2.78
C VAL A 127 6.79 5.41 1.48
N PRO A 128 7.89 4.99 0.83
CA PRO A 128 8.36 5.61 -0.40
C PRO A 128 7.60 5.05 -1.61
N HIS A 129 6.34 5.42 -1.76
CA HIS A 129 5.42 4.85 -2.76
C HIS A 129 5.92 4.89 -4.20
N ASP A 130 6.61 5.95 -4.61
CA ASP A 130 7.12 6.07 -5.99
C ASP A 130 8.37 5.23 -6.21
N LYS A 131 9.23 5.09 -5.19
CA LYS A 131 10.37 4.18 -5.24
C LYS A 131 9.91 2.72 -5.35
N LEU A 132 8.95 2.30 -4.51
CA LEU A 132 8.39 0.95 -4.55
C LEU A 132 7.78 0.63 -5.93
N PHE A 133 7.17 1.63 -6.56
CA PHE A 133 6.65 1.51 -7.92
C PHE A 133 7.76 1.37 -8.97
N ALA A 134 8.79 2.21 -8.91
CA ALA A 134 9.94 2.13 -9.80
C ALA A 134 10.67 0.79 -9.68
N ASP A 135 10.96 0.34 -8.45
CA ASP A 135 11.64 -0.94 -8.17
C ASP A 135 10.80 -2.13 -8.69
N ALA A 136 9.46 -2.04 -8.61
CA ALA A 136 8.56 -3.05 -9.15
C ALA A 136 8.61 -3.11 -10.68
N LEU A 137 8.58 -1.95 -11.36
CA LEU A 137 8.71 -1.87 -12.82
C LEU A 137 10.08 -2.38 -13.29
N GLU A 138 11.16 -2.01 -12.61
CA GLU A 138 12.51 -2.46 -12.96
C GLU A 138 12.64 -3.99 -12.90
N ARG A 139 12.11 -4.61 -11.84
CA ARG A 139 12.07 -6.08 -11.74
C ARG A 139 11.23 -6.74 -12.82
N ASP A 140 10.13 -6.10 -13.20
CA ASP A 140 9.24 -6.60 -14.23
C ASP A 140 9.89 -6.56 -15.62
N LEU A 141 10.56 -5.46 -15.97
CA LEU A 141 11.33 -5.31 -17.20
C LEU A 141 12.51 -6.28 -17.27
N LYS A 142 13.25 -6.48 -16.17
CA LYS A 142 14.35 -7.46 -16.11
C LYS A 142 13.88 -8.89 -16.38
N LYS A 143 12.70 -9.26 -15.88
CA LYS A 143 12.10 -10.59 -16.14
C LYS A 143 11.71 -10.77 -17.60
N GLU A 144 11.14 -9.73 -18.20
CA GLU A 144 10.78 -9.74 -19.63
C GLU A 144 12.02 -9.92 -20.50
N MET A 145 13.09 -9.16 -20.25
CA MET A 145 14.36 -9.29 -20.96
C MET A 145 15.03 -10.66 -20.77
N ALA A 146 14.92 -11.27 -19.59
CA ALA A 146 15.48 -12.60 -19.33
C ALA A 146 14.63 -13.76 -19.89
N SER A 147 13.39 -13.48 -20.30
CA SER A 147 12.49 -14.45 -20.92
C SER A 147 12.44 -14.32 -22.45
N GLN A 148 13.19 -13.37 -23.01
CA GLN A 148 13.50 -13.23 -24.44
C GLN A 148 14.85 -13.90 -24.74
#